data_AF-A0AAN0LUH4-F1
#
_entry.id   AF-A0AAN0LUH4-F1
#
_cell.length_a   1.000
_cell.length_b   1.000
_cell.length_c   1.000
_cell.angle_alpha   90.00
_cell.angle_beta   90.00
_cell.angle_gamma   90.00
#
_symmetry.space_group_name_H-M   'P 1'
#
loop_
_entity.id
_entity.type
_entity.pdbx_description
1 polymer ?
#
loop_
_entity_poly.entity_id
_entity_poly.type
_entity_poly.pdbx_seq_one_letter_code
_entity_poly.pdbx_strand_id
1 'polypeptide(L)'
;MNYLSTGFNQKISMEIISVSHHRDILNTLRNLKTRGLSVFPVHGGHMLERRQMILIVMKRSEYLDYYDLIHSIDPKAFMIVQNVKDVHGNGFTYTSIV
;
A
#
# COMPACT_ATOMS: atom_id res chain seq x y z
N MET A 1 -8.97 -15.26 27.45
CA MET A 1 -7.95 -14.60 26.62
C MET A 1 -8.44 -13.18 26.33
N ASN A 2 -7.71 -12.16 26.80
CA ASN A 2 -8.18 -10.77 26.77
C ASN A 2 -7.87 -10.12 25.41
N TYR A 3 -8.93 -9.81 24.64
CA TYR A 3 -8.89 -8.93 23.46
C TYR A 3 -8.89 -7.46 23.89
N LEU A 4 -7.82 -7.02 24.54
CA LEU A 4 -7.64 -5.61 24.90
C LEU A 4 -6.40 -5.05 24.19
N SER A 5 -6.59 -4.63 22.94
CA SER A 5 -5.77 -3.61 22.27
C SER A 5 -6.39 -3.04 20.98
N THR A 6 -7.72 -3.05 20.85
CA THR A 6 -8.43 -2.44 19.70
C THR A 6 -8.60 -0.92 19.88
N GLY A 7 -7.50 -0.18 19.97
CA GLY A 7 -7.56 1.28 20.11
C GLY A 7 -6.50 2.07 19.34
N PHE A 8 -5.25 1.59 19.26
CA PHE A 8 -4.12 2.44 18.88
C PHE A 8 -3.29 1.98 17.68
N ASN A 9 -3.56 0.81 17.09
CA ASN A 9 -2.80 0.31 15.94
C ASN A 9 -3.67 0.22 14.68
N GLN A 10 -4.28 1.35 14.31
CA GLN A 10 -5.06 1.45 13.07
C GLN A 10 -4.12 1.33 11.86
N LYS A 11 -4.45 0.38 10.98
CA LYS A 11 -3.74 0.19 9.73
C LYS A 11 -4.58 0.77 8.60
N ILE A 12 -3.92 1.12 7.52
CA ILE A 12 -4.58 1.57 6.30
C ILE A 12 -4.09 0.72 5.13
N SER A 13 -4.97 0.53 4.16
CA SER A 13 -4.59 0.06 2.83
C SER A 13 -4.60 1.25 1.88
N MET A 14 -3.61 1.27 0.99
CA MET A 14 -3.51 2.23 -0.10
C MET A 14 -3.38 1.45 -1.41
N GLU A 15 -4.31 1.68 -2.32
CA GLU A 15 -4.24 1.22 -3.70
C GLU A 15 -3.71 2.36 -4.56
N ILE A 16 -2.69 2.10 -5.36
CA ILE A 16 -1.95 3.10 -6.12
C ILE A 16 -2.05 2.74 -7.60
N ILE A 17 -2.49 3.70 -8.40
CA ILE A 17 -2.59 3.55 -9.85
C ILE A 17 -1.90 4.75 -10.51
N SER A 18 -0.90 4.43 -11.32
CA SER A 18 -0.15 5.39 -12.16
C SER A 18 -0.12 4.88 -13.59
N VAL A 19 -0.38 5.78 -14.55
CA VAL A 19 -0.35 5.41 -15.98
C VAL A 19 1.08 5.31 -16.48
N SER A 20 1.94 6.28 -16.14
CA SER A 20 3.28 6.42 -16.72
C SER A 20 4.41 5.93 -15.81
N HIS A 21 4.24 5.93 -14.48
CA HIS A 21 5.34 5.74 -13.53
C HIS A 21 5.12 4.56 -12.55
N HIS A 22 4.18 3.65 -12.85
CA HIS A 22 3.88 2.50 -11.98
C HIS A 22 5.11 1.64 -11.66
N ARG A 23 6.06 1.50 -12.61
CA ARG A 23 7.29 0.71 -12.39
C ARG A 23 8.25 1.38 -11.42
N ASP A 24 8.42 2.69 -11.52
CA ASP A 24 9.33 3.44 -10.65
C ASP A 24 8.79 3.48 -9.22
N ILE A 25 7.48 3.68 -9.08
CA ILE A 25 6.78 3.55 -7.79
C ILE A 25 7.00 2.16 -7.20
N LEU A 26 6.74 1.09 -7.97
CA LEU A 26 6.92 -0.28 -7.50
C LEU A 26 8.36 -0.56 -7.05
N ASN A 27 9.35 -0.17 -7.86
CA ASN A 27 10.75 -0.38 -7.54
C ASN A 27 11.17 0.37 -6.28
N THR A 28 10.72 1.62 -6.13
CA THR A 28 11.01 2.44 -4.96
C THR A 28 10.42 1.82 -3.69
N LEU A 29 9.15 1.41 -3.72
CA LEU A 29 8.50 0.72 -2.59
C LEU A 29 9.16 -0.63 -2.26
N ARG A 30 9.59 -1.40 -3.27
CA ARG A 30 10.33 -2.65 -3.04
C ARG A 30 11.65 -2.42 -2.32
N ASN A 31 12.37 -1.33 -2.64
CA ASN A 31 13.66 -1.02 -2.04
C ASN A 31 13.52 -0.55 -0.58
N LEU A 32 12.38 0.02 -0.20
CA LEU A 32 12.07 0.37 1.19
C LEU A 32 11.74 -0.84 2.07
N LYS A 33 11.79 -2.07 1.54
CA LYS A 33 11.36 -3.31 2.21
C LYS A 33 9.93 -3.18 2.77
N THR A 34 9.05 -2.47 2.05
CA THR A 34 7.65 -2.28 2.43
C THR A 34 6.96 -3.62 2.67
N ARG A 35 6.42 -3.81 3.89
CA ARG A 35 5.59 -4.98 4.20
C ARG A 35 4.20 -4.80 3.58
N GLY A 36 3.54 -5.92 3.23
CA GLY A 36 2.18 -5.87 2.69
C GLY A 36 2.05 -5.28 1.28
N LEU A 37 3.12 -5.32 0.48
CA LEU A 37 3.13 -4.89 -0.92
C LEU A 37 2.61 -6.02 -1.83
N SER A 38 1.63 -5.72 -2.68
CA SER A 38 1.08 -6.64 -3.68
C SER A 38 0.81 -5.91 -5.00
N VAL A 39 0.88 -6.63 -6.12
CA VAL A 39 0.68 -6.04 -7.46
C VAL A 39 -0.41 -6.83 -8.19
N PHE A 40 -1.40 -6.11 -8.71
CA PHE A 40 -2.52 -6.67 -9.46
C PHE A 40 -2.49 -6.20 -10.92
N PRO A 41 -2.66 -7.09 -11.91
CA PRO A 41 -2.96 -6.66 -13.27
C PRO A 41 -4.39 -6.10 -13.32
N VAL A 42 -4.54 -4.89 -13.82
CA VAL A 42 -5.85 -4.23 -13.96
C VAL A 42 -6.03 -3.72 -15.39
N HIS A 43 -7.28 -3.50 -15.79
CA HIS A 43 -7.61 -2.86 -17.06
C HIS A 43 -8.31 -1.54 -16.78
N GLY A 44 -7.87 -0.45 -17.43
CA GLY A 44 -8.54 0.84 -17.29
C GLY A 44 -9.93 0.82 -17.94
N GLY A 45 -10.98 1.21 -17.21
CA GLY A 45 -12.35 1.14 -17.71
C GLY A 45 -12.64 1.98 -18.97
N HIS A 46 -11.86 3.03 -19.21
CA HIS A 46 -12.04 3.90 -20.38
C HIS A 46 -11.36 3.37 -21.66
N MET A 47 -10.08 3.01 -21.57
CA MET A 47 -9.25 2.68 -22.74
C MET A 47 -8.94 1.18 -22.82
N LEU A 48 -9.42 0.36 -21.88
CA LEU A 48 -9.11 -1.07 -21.72
C LEU A 48 -7.61 -1.38 -21.69
N GLU A 49 -6.79 -0.38 -21.40
CA GLU A 49 -5.35 -0.52 -21.32
C GLU A 49 -4.97 -1.37 -20.12
N ARG A 50 -4.08 -2.36 -20.35
CA ARG A 50 -3.44 -3.11 -19.27
C ARG A 50 -2.55 -2.20 -18.45
N ARG A 51 -2.83 -2.14 -17.16
CA ARG A 51 -2.10 -1.37 -16.15
C ARG A 51 -1.82 -2.23 -14.94
N GLN A 52 -1.01 -1.72 -14.03
CA GLN A 52 -0.73 -2.35 -12.75
C GLN A 52 -1.31 -1.50 -11.63
N MET A 53 -1.98 -2.15 -10.69
CA MET A 53 -2.38 -1.55 -9.42
C MET A 53 -1.47 -2.09 -8.33
N ILE A 54 -0.95 -1.21 -7.49
CA ILE A 54 -0.11 -1.57 -6.35
C ILE A 54 -0.94 -1.41 -5.09
N LEU A 55 -1.04 -2.47 -4.29
CA LEU A 55 -1.63 -2.43 -2.96
C LEU A 55 -0.52 -2.43 -1.92
N ILE A 56 -0.61 -1.52 -0.96
CA ILE A 56 0.22 -1.52 0.24
C ILE A 56 -0.64 -1.46 1.49
N VAL A 57 -0.23 -2.19 2.53
CA VAL A 57 -0.82 -2.14 3.87
C VAL A 57 0.23 -1.60 4.83
N MET A 58 -0.12 -0.55 5.58
CA MET A 58 0.82 0.19 6.42
C MET A 58 0.16 0.62 7.73
N LYS A 59 0.96 1.10 8.68
CA LYS A 59 0.43 1.82 9.84
C LYS A 59 -0.07 3.19 9.40
N ARG A 60 -1.12 3.69 10.05
CA ARG A 60 -1.64 5.04 9.76
C ARG A 60 -0.60 6.15 9.90
N SER A 61 0.40 5.98 10.78
CA SER A 61 1.50 6.94 10.96
C SER A 61 2.43 7.05 9.75
N GLU A 62 2.54 6.00 8.94
CA GLU A 62 3.42 5.95 7.76
C GLU A 62 2.74 6.55 6.52
N TYR A 63 1.44 6.87 6.61
CA TYR A 63 0.62 7.34 5.50
C TYR A 63 1.24 8.51 4.74
N LEU A 64 1.64 9.57 5.46
CA LEU A 64 2.16 10.78 4.86
C LEU A 64 3.48 10.51 4.12
N ASP A 65 4.36 9.68 4.69
CA ASP A 65 5.62 9.31 4.07
C ASP A 65 5.39 8.59 2.72
N TYR A 66 4.44 7.64 2.67
CA TYR A 66 4.10 6.96 1.42
C TYR A 66 3.41 7.89 0.43
N TYR A 67 2.47 8.72 0.88
CA TYR A 67 1.78 9.68 0.04
C TYR A 67 2.77 10.64 -0.62
N ASP A 68 3.64 11.28 0.16
CA ASP A 68 4.62 12.25 -0.33
C ASP A 68 5.62 11.59 -1.28
N LEU A 69 6.09 10.38 -0.95
CA LEU A 69 6.97 9.60 -1.82
C LEU A 69 6.32 9.33 -3.18
N ILE A 70 5.10 8.78 -3.20
CA ILE A 70 4.41 8.45 -4.44
C ILE A 70 4.11 9.73 -5.23
N HIS A 71 3.67 10.78 -4.56
CA HIS A 71 3.37 12.06 -5.18
C HIS A 71 4.62 12.74 -5.76
N SER A 72 5.79 12.56 -5.14
CA SER A 72 7.08 13.05 -5.66
C SER A 72 7.51 12.34 -6.94
N ILE A 73 7.15 11.06 -7.10
CA ILE A 73 7.45 10.26 -8.30
C ILE A 73 6.44 10.57 -9.40
N ASP A 74 5.15 10.58 -9.06
CA ASP A 74 4.08 10.85 -10.00
C ASP A 74 2.94 11.66 -9.35
N PRO A 75 2.92 12.99 -9.55
CA PRO A 75 1.84 13.85 -9.07
C PRO A 75 0.47 13.50 -9.67
N LYS A 76 0.42 12.74 -10.78
CA LYS A 76 -0.81 12.31 -11.45
C LYS A 76 -1.25 10.90 -11.03
N ALA A 77 -0.47 10.21 -10.21
CA ALA A 77 -0.91 8.95 -9.63
C ALA A 77 -2.12 9.22 -8.73
N PHE A 78 -3.15 8.39 -8.84
CA PHE A 78 -4.27 8.45 -7.91
C PHE A 78 -4.20 7.30 -6.92
N MET A 79 -4.62 7.59 -5.69
CA MET A 79 -4.49 6.69 -4.56
C MET A 79 -5.85 6.53 -3.89
N ILE A 80 -6.27 5.29 -3.64
CA ILE A 80 -7.48 4.98 -2.86
C ILE A 80 -7.02 4.51 -1.49
N VAL A 81 -7.47 5.19 -0.44
CA VAL A 81 -7.05 4.93 0.94
C VAL A 81 -8.23 4.44 1.76
N GLN A 82 -8.07 3.32 2.45
CA GLN A 82 -9.12 2.72 3.28
C GLN A 82 -8.58 2.37 4.67
N ASN A 83 -9.42 2.53 5.69
CA ASN A 83 -9.09 2.08 7.03
C ASN A 83 -9.24 0.55 7.10
N VAL A 84 -8.20 -0.14 7.59
CA VAL A 84 -8.21 -1.59 7.79
C VAL A 84 -8.50 -1.87 9.26
N LYS A 85 -9.61 -2.56 9.51
CA LYS A 85 -10.06 -2.92 10.87
C LYS A 85 -9.11 -3.92 11.53
N ASP A 86 -8.77 -4.98 10.82
CA ASP A 86 -7.82 -6.00 11.24
C ASP A 86 -7.07 -6.55 10.03
N VAL A 87 -5.80 -6.89 10.20
CA VAL A 87 -5.02 -7.63 9.20
C VAL A 87 -4.19 -8.67 9.92
N HIS A 88 -4.25 -9.88 9.38
CA HIS A 88 -3.61 -11.06 9.95
C HIS A 88 -2.42 -11.51 9.11
N GLY A 89 -1.36 -12.03 9.75
CA GLY A 89 -0.27 -12.73 9.05
C GLY A 89 1.12 -12.12 9.25
N ASN A 90 2.06 -12.57 8.40
CA ASN A 90 3.48 -12.26 8.56
C ASN A 90 3.77 -10.76 8.41
N GLY A 91 4.44 -10.18 9.39
CA GLY A 91 4.77 -8.75 9.42
C GLY A 91 3.67 -7.85 10.00
N PHE A 92 2.51 -8.42 10.37
CA PHE A 92 1.39 -7.67 10.94
C PHE A 92 0.81 -8.27 12.22
N THR A 93 0.83 -9.60 12.35
CA THR A 93 0.43 -10.36 13.55
C THR A 93 1.61 -11.12 14.14
N TYR A 94 2.52 -11.58 13.28
CA TYR A 94 3.73 -12.28 13.70
C TYR A 94 4.95 -11.48 13.25
N THR A 95 5.90 -11.23 14.16
CA THR A 95 7.26 -10.83 13.77
C THR A 95 7.96 -12.09 13.29
N SER A 96 8.35 -12.15 12.01
CA SER A 96 9.32 -13.15 11.56
C SER A 96 10.62 -12.90 12.33
N ILE A 97 10.93 -13.77 13.28
CA ILE A 97 12.29 -13.92 13.80
C ILE A 97 13.00 -14.74 12.72
N VAL A 98 13.73 -14.05 11.84
CA VAL A 98 14.79 -14.66 11.03
C VAL A 98 16.09 -14.32 11.71
#